data_AF-A0A0P0CZU3-F1
#
_entry.id   AF-A0A0P0CZU3-F1
#
_cell.length_a   1.000
_cell.length_b   1.000
_cell.length_c   1.000
_cell.angle_alpha   90.00
_cell.angle_beta   90.00
_cell.angle_gamma   90.00
#
_symmetry.space_group_name_H-M   'P 1'
#
loop_
_entity.id
_entity.type
_entity.pdbx_description
1 polymer ?
#
loop_
_entity_poly.entity_id
_entity_poly.type
_entity_poly.pdbx_seq_one_letter_code
_entity_poly.pdbx_strand_id
1 'polypeptide(L)'
;MLSVWLLLTIIIPALLNVYVFIRQPVPQALALTIKQREVVHSGWDKPKRETMEAFFVRYQQYRDTAEIQGRFAWKWYYAFHLRGDMAVENLAKEYQSSLKARHDLVQHLNVLSVPVNVQGIFNAMAGSDLPSYLQFLQSATRYHDALREFYYPFCSTRWASPTLITPGNPNTVSPVLQTCLRR
;
A
#
# COMPACT_ATOMS: atom_id res chain seq x y z
N MET A 1 14.92 34.97 37.60
CA MET A 1 13.88 35.27 36.58
C MET A 1 14.25 34.69 35.22
N LEU A 2 15.37 35.08 34.61
CA LEU A 2 15.78 34.59 33.29
C LEU A 2 15.96 33.05 33.23
N SER A 3 16.49 32.44 34.30
CA SER A 3 16.67 30.98 34.39
C SER A 3 15.36 30.19 34.42
N VAL A 4 14.32 30.72 35.08
CA VAL A 4 12.99 30.08 35.14
C VAL A 4 12.31 30.16 33.78
N TRP A 5 12.42 31.31 33.12
CA TRP A 5 11.91 31.49 31.77
C TRP A 5 12.58 30.54 30.77
N LEU A 6 13.92 30.43 30.81
CA LEU A 6 14.70 29.51 29.98
C LEU A 6 14.34 28.04 30.23
N LEU A 7 14.11 27.66 31.49
CA LEU A 7 13.65 26.33 31.87
C LEU A 7 12.29 26.00 31.24
N LEU A 8 11.35 26.94 31.33
CA LEU A 8 9.99 26.75 30.82
C LEU A 8 9.91 26.70 29.29
N THR A 9 10.69 27.52 28.60
CA THR A 9 10.59 27.69 27.13
C THR A 9 11.53 26.79 26.34
N ILE A 10 12.63 26.31 26.93
CA ILE A 10 13.63 25.49 26.24
C ILE A 10 13.73 24.09 26.86
N ILE A 11 13.94 24.00 28.18
CA ILE A 11 14.21 22.69 28.82
C ILE A 11 12.97 21.81 28.85
N ILE A 12 11.82 22.34 29.27
CA ILE A 12 10.56 21.56 29.31
C ILE A 12 10.19 21.01 27.92
N PRO A 13 10.10 21.81 26.84
CA PRO A 13 9.74 21.27 25.52
C PRO A 13 10.83 20.34 24.96
N ALA A 14 12.11 20.57 25.26
CA ALA A 14 13.18 19.64 24.87
C ALA A 14 13.03 18.28 25.55
N LEU A 15 12.81 18.25 26.87
CA LEU A 15 12.57 17.02 27.62
C LEU A 15 11.31 16.29 27.15
N LEU A 16 10.24 17.04 26.86
CA LEU A 16 8.99 16.47 26.36
C LEU A 16 9.15 15.87 24.96
N ASN A 17 9.94 16.51 24.08
CA ASN A 17 10.31 15.95 22.78
C ASN A 17 11.13 14.65 22.92
N VAL A 18 12.12 14.64 23.83
CA VAL A 18 12.93 13.44 24.10
C VAL A 18 12.06 12.31 24.67
N TYR A 19 11.15 12.64 25.59
CA TYR A 19 10.21 11.67 26.16
C TYR A 19 9.32 11.02 25.10
N VAL A 20 8.75 11.84 24.20
CA VAL A 20 7.94 11.35 23.07
C VAL A 20 8.78 10.47 22.14
N PHE A 21 10.03 10.85 21.86
CA PHE A 21 10.94 10.08 21.01
C PHE A 21 11.26 8.70 21.59
N ILE A 22 11.53 8.61 22.90
CA ILE A 22 11.83 7.34 23.58
C ILE A 22 10.58 6.46 23.68
N ARG A 23 9.40 7.05 23.95
CA ARG A 23 8.15 6.31 24.13
C ARG A 23 7.56 5.74 22.85
N GLN A 24 7.76 6.42 21.72
CA GLN A 24 7.17 6.05 20.43
C GLN A 24 8.24 6.07 19.33
N PRO A 25 9.14 5.07 19.30
CA PRO A 25 10.11 4.93 18.21
C PRO A 25 9.33 4.64 16.92
N VAL A 26 9.24 5.64 16.04
CA VAL A 26 8.62 5.46 14.73
C VAL A 26 9.60 4.70 13.83
N PRO A 27 9.22 3.54 13.26
CA PRO A 27 10.06 2.83 12.30
C PRO A 27 10.46 3.77 11.17
N GLN A 28 11.71 3.71 10.69
CA GLN A 28 12.13 4.62 9.63
C GLN A 28 11.37 4.34 8.34
N ALA A 29 10.77 5.36 7.72
CA ALA A 29 10.15 5.26 6.39
C ALA A 29 11.13 4.67 5.35
N LEU A 30 12.42 4.93 5.52
CA LEU A 30 13.49 4.37 4.69
C LEU A 30 13.57 2.84 4.78
N ALA A 31 13.39 2.26 5.96
CA ALA A 31 13.43 0.82 6.16
C ALA A 31 12.29 0.11 5.42
N LEU A 32 11.10 0.74 5.36
CA LEU A 32 9.95 0.25 4.59
C LEU A 32 10.27 0.23 3.09
N THR A 33 10.82 1.31 2.55
CA THR A 33 11.19 1.40 1.12
C THR A 33 12.29 0.40 0.76
N ILE A 34 13.29 0.22 1.62
CA ILE A 34 14.35 -0.77 1.43
C ILE A 34 13.77 -2.18 1.43
N LYS A 35 12.91 -2.51 2.41
CA LYS A 35 12.27 -3.84 2.49
C LYS A 35 11.37 -4.12 1.31
N GLN A 36 10.58 -3.15 0.85
CA GLN A 36 9.76 -3.30 -0.34
C GLN A 36 10.63 -3.62 -1.57
N ARG A 37 11.72 -2.88 -1.76
CA ARG A 37 12.65 -3.13 -2.88
C ARG A 37 13.32 -4.49 -2.77
N GLU A 38 13.76 -4.89 -1.58
CA GLU A 38 14.40 -6.18 -1.32
C GLU A 38 13.44 -7.35 -1.61
N VAL A 39 12.17 -7.22 -1.18
CA VAL A 39 11.13 -8.22 -1.44
C VAL A 39 10.78 -8.32 -2.93
N VAL A 40 10.64 -7.18 -3.61
CA VAL A 40 10.38 -7.17 -5.06
C VAL A 40 11.58 -7.73 -5.82
N HIS A 41 12.81 -7.39 -5.43
CA HIS A 41 14.02 -7.88 -6.07
C HIS A 41 14.19 -9.39 -5.87
N SER A 42 14.10 -9.87 -4.63
CA SER A 42 14.18 -11.31 -4.30
C SER A 42 12.99 -12.13 -4.78
N GLY A 43 11.85 -11.49 -5.09
CA GLY A 43 10.69 -12.17 -5.65
C GLY A 43 10.99 -12.84 -6.99
N TRP A 44 11.96 -12.32 -7.76
CA TRP A 44 12.27 -12.82 -9.11
C TRP A 44 12.90 -14.21 -9.07
N ASP A 45 13.55 -14.54 -7.95
CA ASP A 45 14.22 -15.83 -7.72
C ASP A 45 13.29 -16.88 -7.08
N LYS A 46 12.07 -16.50 -6.67
CA LYS A 46 11.16 -17.43 -5.98
C LYS A 46 10.46 -18.40 -6.95
N PRO A 47 10.25 -19.67 -6.54
CA PRO A 47 9.54 -20.63 -7.36
C PRO A 47 8.14 -20.13 -7.76
N LYS A 48 7.82 -20.18 -9.06
CA LYS A 48 6.54 -19.71 -9.59
C LYS A 48 5.34 -20.40 -8.93
N ARG A 49 5.49 -21.68 -8.58
CA ARG A 49 4.46 -22.48 -7.91
C ARG A 49 4.07 -21.88 -6.55
N GLU A 50 5.05 -21.50 -5.73
CA GLU A 50 4.77 -20.91 -4.41
C GLU A 50 4.06 -19.56 -4.52
N THR A 51 4.42 -18.75 -5.51
CA THR A 51 3.77 -17.44 -5.74
C THR A 51 2.33 -17.61 -6.22
N MET A 52 2.06 -18.63 -7.05
CA MET A 52 0.70 -18.94 -7.51
C MET A 52 -0.16 -19.57 -6.41
N GLU A 53 0.40 -20.44 -5.56
CA GLU A 53 -0.32 -21.00 -4.40
C GLU A 53 -0.82 -19.90 -3.46
N ALA A 54 0.04 -18.93 -3.12
CA ALA A 54 -0.34 -17.78 -2.31
C ALA A 54 -1.42 -16.91 -2.98
N PHE A 55 -1.38 -16.79 -4.31
CA PHE A 55 -2.41 -16.07 -5.09
C PHE A 55 -3.76 -16.80 -5.05
N PHE A 56 -3.77 -18.13 -5.22
CA PHE A 56 -4.98 -18.94 -5.21
C PHE A 56 -5.67 -19.00 -3.83
N VAL A 57 -4.93 -18.76 -2.74
CA VAL A 57 -5.52 -18.61 -1.40
C VAL A 57 -6.40 -17.36 -1.33
N ARG A 58 -5.96 -16.25 -1.93
CA ARG A 58 -6.71 -14.98 -1.92
C ARG A 58 -7.81 -14.93 -2.99
N TYR A 59 -7.54 -15.48 -4.18
CA TYR A 59 -8.48 -15.49 -5.30
C TYR A 59 -8.82 -16.92 -5.71
N GLN A 60 -9.69 -17.56 -4.92
CA GLN A 60 -10.14 -18.93 -5.17
C GLN A 60 -10.81 -19.11 -6.53
N GLN A 61 -11.44 -18.05 -7.04
CA GLN A 61 -12.09 -18.00 -8.37
C GLN A 61 -11.14 -18.26 -9.56
N TYR A 62 -9.83 -18.24 -9.35
CA TYR A 62 -8.83 -18.52 -10.39
C TYR A 62 -8.08 -19.85 -10.18
N ARG A 63 -8.50 -20.74 -9.27
CA ARG A 63 -7.82 -22.02 -9.00
C ARG A 63 -7.68 -22.93 -10.22
N ASP A 64 -8.70 -23.01 -11.06
CA ASP A 64 -8.74 -23.92 -12.23
C ASP A 64 -8.06 -23.37 -13.49
N THR A 65 -7.21 -22.36 -13.32
CA THR A 65 -6.60 -21.65 -14.43
C THR A 65 -5.33 -22.37 -14.89
N ALA A 66 -5.26 -22.76 -16.17
CA ALA A 66 -4.19 -23.60 -16.76
C ALA A 66 -2.77 -23.31 -16.27
N GLU A 67 -2.01 -24.39 -16.00
CA GLU A 67 -0.63 -24.38 -15.52
C GLU A 67 0.28 -23.45 -16.34
N ILE A 68 1.24 -22.85 -15.65
CA ILE A 68 2.18 -21.92 -16.27
C ILE A 68 3.20 -22.70 -17.10
N GLN A 69 2.89 -22.88 -18.38
CA GLN A 69 3.82 -23.45 -19.35
C GLN A 69 4.61 -22.32 -20.03
N GLY A 70 5.85 -22.10 -19.59
CA GLY A 70 6.77 -21.14 -20.22
C GLY A 70 7.69 -20.36 -19.26
N ARG A 71 8.69 -19.67 -19.84
CA ARG A 71 9.64 -18.83 -19.10
C ARG A 71 8.96 -17.60 -18.47
N PHE A 72 7.91 -17.07 -19.09
CA PHE A 72 7.15 -15.91 -18.63
C PHE A 72 5.65 -16.17 -18.76
N ALA A 73 4.88 -15.75 -17.75
CA ALA A 73 3.43 -15.74 -17.82
C ALA A 73 2.89 -14.53 -17.08
N TRP A 74 1.98 -13.81 -17.73
CA TRP A 74 1.29 -12.65 -17.14
C TRP A 74 0.61 -13.00 -15.81
N LYS A 75 0.05 -14.22 -15.68
CA LYS A 75 -0.53 -14.72 -14.42
C LYS A 75 0.46 -14.68 -13.26
N TRP A 76 1.68 -15.19 -13.47
CA TRP A 76 2.74 -15.13 -12.47
C TRP A 76 3.18 -13.70 -12.19
N TYR A 77 3.26 -12.84 -13.22
CA TYR A 77 3.64 -11.44 -13.04
C TYR A 77 2.67 -10.68 -12.12
N TYR A 78 1.36 -10.87 -12.28
CA TYR A 78 0.36 -10.27 -11.37
C TYR A 78 0.38 -10.90 -9.98
N ALA A 79 0.49 -12.23 -9.88
CA ALA A 79 0.61 -12.92 -8.61
C ALA A 79 1.88 -12.51 -7.84
N PHE A 80 2.96 -12.24 -8.56
CA PHE A 80 4.22 -11.74 -8.04
C PHE A 80 4.07 -10.37 -7.39
N HIS A 81 3.42 -9.42 -8.08
CA HIS A 81 3.19 -8.08 -7.54
C HIS A 81 2.27 -8.13 -6.32
N LEU A 82 1.21 -8.93 -6.36
CA LEU A 82 0.34 -9.16 -5.20
C LEU A 82 1.13 -9.70 -3.99
N ARG A 83 2.06 -10.64 -4.22
CA ARG A 83 2.90 -11.19 -3.15
C ARG A 83 3.87 -10.14 -2.58
N GLY A 84 4.39 -9.26 -3.41
CA GLY A 84 5.19 -8.11 -2.99
C GLY A 84 4.40 -7.19 -2.06
N ASP A 85 3.16 -6.85 -2.44
CA ASP A 85 2.27 -6.01 -1.64
C ASP A 85 1.94 -6.65 -0.28
N MET A 86 1.60 -7.95 -0.27
CA MET A 86 1.27 -8.67 0.96
C MET A 86 2.44 -8.74 1.94
N ALA A 87 3.67 -8.87 1.44
CA ALA A 87 4.85 -8.97 2.29
C ALA A 87 5.19 -7.66 3.02
N VAL A 88 4.77 -6.50 2.48
CA VAL A 88 4.97 -5.19 3.12
C VAL A 88 3.73 -4.67 3.84
N GLU A 89 2.57 -5.29 3.66
CA GLU A 89 1.29 -4.86 4.24
C GLU A 89 1.36 -4.70 5.76
N ASN A 90 1.91 -5.69 6.46
CA ASN A 90 2.03 -5.65 7.92
C ASN A 90 2.98 -4.53 8.38
N LEU A 91 4.12 -4.36 7.70
CA LEU A 91 5.11 -3.34 8.03
C LEU A 91 4.56 -1.92 7.77
N ALA A 92 3.78 -1.74 6.71
CA ALA A 92 3.10 -0.49 6.40
C ALA A 92 2.03 -0.16 7.45
N LYS A 93 1.23 -1.15 7.87
CA LYS A 93 0.23 -0.99 8.96
C LYS A 93 0.88 -0.63 10.28
N GLU A 94 1.97 -1.32 10.64
CA GLU A 94 2.72 -1.03 11.86
C GLU A 94 3.28 0.39 11.85
N TYR A 95 3.90 0.81 10.74
CA TYR A 95 4.40 2.18 10.57
C TYR A 95 3.29 3.24 10.71
N GLN A 96 2.15 3.06 10.04
CA GLN A 96 1.00 3.97 10.15
C GLN A 96 0.46 4.02 11.60
N SER A 97 0.41 2.87 12.29
CA SER A 97 -0.06 2.80 13.67
C SER A 97 0.88 3.53 14.65
N SER A 98 2.20 3.39 14.48
CA SER A 98 3.20 4.08 15.30
C SER A 98 3.19 5.60 15.09
N LEU A 99 2.99 6.04 13.85
CA LEU A 99 2.79 7.46 13.54
C LEU A 99 1.56 8.04 14.23
N LYS A 100 0.44 7.32 14.18
CA LYS A 100 -0.80 7.72 14.84
C LYS A 100 -0.64 7.76 16.37
N ALA A 101 -0.06 6.71 16.97
CA ALA A 101 0.18 6.66 18.41
C ALA A 101 1.07 7.81 18.91
N ARG A 102 2.11 8.18 18.15
CA ARG A 102 2.95 9.34 18.44
C ARG A 102 2.16 10.64 18.35
N HIS A 103 1.33 10.81 17.34
CA HIS A 103 0.50 12.00 17.18
C HIS A 103 -0.50 12.16 18.33
N ASP A 104 -1.20 11.08 18.69
CA ASP A 104 -2.19 11.08 19.78
C ASP A 104 -1.51 11.40 21.13
N LEU A 105 -0.32 10.84 21.39
CA LEU A 105 0.46 11.17 22.58
C LEU A 105 0.86 12.66 22.61
N VAL A 106 1.28 13.22 21.48
CA VAL A 106 1.65 14.64 21.38
C VAL A 106 0.43 15.54 21.57
N GLN A 107 -0.73 15.18 21.02
CA GLN A 107 -1.99 15.90 21.25
C GLN A 107 -2.37 15.87 22.75
N HIS A 108 -2.28 14.72 23.40
CA HIS A 108 -2.56 14.58 24.83
C HIS A 108 -1.56 15.30 25.75
N LEU A 109 -0.32 15.51 25.32
CA LEU A 109 0.66 16.29 26.11
C LEU A 109 0.55 17.80 25.84
N ASN A 110 0.08 18.20 24.66
CA ASN A 110 -0.05 19.60 24.25
C ASN A 110 -1.36 20.28 24.66
N VAL A 111 -2.23 19.64 25.45
CA VAL A 111 -3.46 20.27 25.96
C VAL A 111 -3.20 21.55 26.76
N LEU A 112 -1.97 21.74 27.26
CA LEU A 112 -1.54 22.96 27.96
C LEU A 112 -1.17 24.14 27.04
N SER A 113 -0.92 23.93 25.75
CA SER A 113 -0.40 24.97 24.85
C SER A 113 -1.47 25.45 23.86
N VAL A 114 -2.15 26.55 24.21
CA VAL A 114 -3.15 27.21 23.34
C VAL A 114 -2.62 27.47 21.91
N PRO A 115 -1.39 27.98 21.70
CA PRO A 115 -0.87 28.24 20.35
C PRO A 115 -0.75 26.98 19.48
N VAL A 116 -0.31 25.86 20.07
CA VAL A 116 -0.10 24.60 19.35
C VAL A 116 -1.44 23.98 18.93
N ASN A 117 -2.46 24.08 19.78
CA ASN A 117 -3.81 23.61 19.46
C ASN A 117 -4.41 24.39 18.29
N VAL A 118 -4.29 25.72 18.30
CA VAL A 118 -4.76 26.57 17.20
C VAL A 118 -4.07 26.22 15.88
N GLN A 119 -2.74 26.05 15.91
CA GLN A 119 -2.00 25.61 14.72
C GLN A 119 -2.45 24.23 14.22
N GLY A 120 -2.72 23.29 15.14
CA GLY A 120 -3.27 21.98 14.80
C GLY A 120 -4.63 22.06 14.09
N ILE A 121 -5.52 22.92 14.58
CA ILE A 121 -6.84 23.14 13.96
C ILE A 121 -6.69 23.73 12.56
N PHE A 122 -5.83 24.73 12.36
CA PHE A 122 -5.57 25.28 11.04
C PHE A 122 -4.99 24.25 10.07
N ASN A 123 -4.05 23.41 10.53
CA ASN A 123 -3.50 22.33 9.73
C ASN A 123 -4.57 21.30 9.35
N ALA A 124 -5.48 20.97 10.27
CA ALA A 124 -6.60 20.06 10.01
C ALA A 124 -7.57 20.64 8.98
N MET A 125 -7.91 21.94 9.08
CA MET A 125 -8.75 22.61 8.08
C MET A 125 -8.07 22.69 6.70
N ALA A 126 -6.74 22.84 6.67
CA ALA A 126 -5.96 22.84 5.44
C ALA A 126 -5.74 21.43 4.86
N GLY A 127 -6.08 20.36 5.60
CA GLY A 127 -5.80 18.97 5.20
C GLY A 127 -4.31 18.61 5.20
N SER A 128 -3.48 19.38 5.90
CA SER A 128 -2.03 19.19 6.00
C SER A 128 -1.58 18.54 7.31
N ASP A 129 -2.55 18.11 8.12
CA ASP A 129 -2.32 17.34 9.33
C ASP A 129 -2.05 15.85 9.03
N LEU A 130 -1.44 15.18 10.01
CA LEU A 130 -1.09 13.76 9.88
C LEU A 130 -2.32 12.85 9.64
N PRO A 131 -3.46 13.01 10.36
CA PRO A 131 -4.68 12.27 10.05
C PRO A 131 -5.14 12.39 8.59
N SER A 132 -5.17 13.60 8.03
CA SER A 132 -5.53 13.81 6.61
C SER A 132 -4.57 13.11 5.66
N TYR A 133 -3.26 13.17 5.94
CA TYR A 133 -2.27 12.43 5.15
C TYR A 133 -2.48 10.91 5.20
N LEU A 134 -2.76 10.34 6.37
CA LEU A 134 -3.05 8.90 6.51
C LEU A 134 -4.35 8.51 5.77
N GLN A 135 -5.38 9.36 5.80
CA GLN A 135 -6.60 9.13 5.04
C GLN A 135 -6.35 9.16 3.53
N PHE A 136 -5.52 10.08 3.05
CA PHE A 136 -5.11 10.13 1.65
C PHE A 136 -4.38 8.85 1.22
N LEU A 137 -3.44 8.35 2.02
CA LEU A 137 -2.77 7.09 1.71
C LEU A 137 -3.78 5.93 1.62
N GLN A 138 -4.73 5.87 2.55
CA GLN A 138 -5.74 4.83 2.55
C GLN A 138 -6.68 4.93 1.35
N SER A 139 -7.07 6.13 0.92
CA SER A 139 -7.91 6.32 -0.26
C SER A 139 -7.17 5.95 -1.54
N ALA A 140 -5.88 6.29 -1.64
CA ALA A 140 -5.02 5.87 -2.74
C ALA A 140 -4.90 4.33 -2.84
N THR A 141 -4.75 3.64 -1.70
CA THR A 141 -4.76 2.17 -1.66
C THR A 141 -6.08 1.61 -2.16
N ARG A 142 -7.22 2.10 -1.66
CA ARG A 142 -8.55 1.64 -2.10
C ARG A 142 -8.78 1.87 -3.60
N TYR A 143 -8.34 3.01 -4.13
CA TYR A 143 -8.41 3.31 -5.55
C TYR A 143 -7.58 2.32 -6.38
N HIS A 144 -6.37 1.99 -5.90
CA HIS A 144 -5.52 1.00 -6.54
C HIS A 144 -6.14 -0.41 -6.52
N ASP A 145 -6.78 -0.79 -5.42
CA ASP A 145 -7.49 -2.08 -5.31
C ASP A 145 -8.69 -2.15 -6.27
N ALA A 146 -9.47 -1.07 -6.40
CA ALA A 146 -10.57 -1.00 -7.36
C ALA A 146 -10.07 -1.11 -8.82
N LEU A 147 -8.95 -0.48 -9.13
CA LEU A 147 -8.30 -0.57 -10.45
C LEU A 147 -7.87 -2.01 -10.74
N ARG A 148 -7.29 -2.68 -9.75
CA ARG A 148 -6.86 -4.08 -9.81
C ARG A 148 -8.02 -5.01 -10.08
N GLU A 149 -9.11 -4.87 -9.33
CA GLU A 149 -10.33 -5.66 -9.49
C GLU A 149 -10.97 -5.45 -10.87
N PHE A 150 -10.92 -4.22 -11.41
CA PHE A 150 -11.40 -3.93 -12.76
C PHE A 150 -10.55 -4.63 -13.84
N TYR A 151 -9.22 -4.64 -13.73
CA TYR A 151 -8.33 -5.20 -14.76
C TYR A 151 -8.11 -6.71 -14.69
N TYR A 152 -8.27 -7.32 -13.50
CA TYR A 152 -8.07 -8.76 -13.30
C TYR A 152 -8.91 -9.62 -14.24
N PRO A 153 -10.23 -9.38 -14.41
CA PRO A 153 -11.07 -10.07 -15.38
C PRO A 153 -10.60 -9.99 -16.83
N PHE A 154 -9.96 -8.89 -17.27
CA PHE A 154 -9.49 -8.77 -18.66
C PHE A 154 -8.22 -9.60 -18.92
N CYS A 155 -7.29 -9.58 -17.96
CA CYS A 155 -6.13 -10.47 -17.99
C CYS A 155 -6.55 -11.93 -17.86
N SER A 156 -7.54 -12.19 -17.00
CA SER A 156 -8.25 -13.44 -16.90
C SER A 156 -9.43 -13.51 -17.88
N THR A 157 -9.41 -12.91 -19.07
CA THR A 157 -10.30 -13.26 -20.21
C THR A 157 -9.48 -13.64 -21.44
N ARG A 158 -8.25 -13.15 -21.50
CA ARG A 158 -7.18 -13.62 -22.40
C ARG A 158 -6.48 -14.93 -21.96
N TRP A 159 -6.57 -15.29 -20.68
CA TRP A 159 -6.20 -16.56 -20.01
C TRP A 159 -6.74 -17.92 -20.52
N ALA A 160 -7.93 -18.01 -21.16
CA ALA A 160 -8.69 -19.26 -21.31
C ALA A 160 -8.74 -19.82 -22.73
N SER A 161 -8.15 -19.12 -23.71
CA SER A 161 -8.13 -19.56 -25.10
C SER A 161 -6.69 -19.91 -25.53
N PRO A 162 -6.34 -21.20 -25.66
CA PRO A 162 -5.15 -21.62 -26.40
C PRO A 162 -5.24 -21.31 -27.91
N THR A 163 -6.43 -20.96 -28.41
CA THR A 163 -6.79 -21.08 -29.83
C THR A 163 -6.57 -19.84 -30.70
N LEU A 164 -5.85 -18.81 -30.24
CA LEU A 164 -5.62 -17.59 -31.06
C LEU A 164 -4.25 -17.53 -31.76
N ILE A 165 -3.51 -18.64 -31.79
CA ILE A 165 -2.29 -18.76 -32.61
C ILE A 165 -2.46 -19.90 -33.62
N THR A 166 -3.54 -19.88 -34.40
CA THR A 166 -3.55 -20.54 -35.71
C THR A 166 -3.41 -19.44 -36.79
N PRO A 167 -2.44 -19.53 -37.71
CA PRO A 167 -2.32 -18.58 -38.80
C PRO A 167 -3.45 -18.88 -39.80
N GLY A 168 -4.59 -18.21 -39.65
CA GLY A 168 -5.74 -18.51 -40.51
C GLY A 168 -6.89 -17.53 -40.36
N ASN A 169 -7.02 -16.68 -41.37
CA ASN A 169 -8.19 -15.89 -41.75
C ASN A 169 -8.45 -14.55 -41.02
N PRO A 170 -8.20 -13.39 -41.68
CA PRO A 170 -8.43 -12.05 -41.13
C PRO A 170 -9.91 -11.63 -41.00
N ASN A 171 -10.88 -12.47 -41.40
CA ASN A 171 -12.29 -12.07 -41.45
C ASN A 171 -13.17 -12.57 -40.29
N THR A 172 -12.60 -13.18 -39.25
CA THR A 172 -13.37 -13.71 -38.12
C THR A 172 -13.23 -12.80 -36.91
N VAL A 173 -14.09 -11.78 -36.81
CA VAL A 173 -14.21 -10.96 -35.60
C VAL A 173 -14.90 -11.80 -34.52
N SER A 174 -14.26 -11.91 -33.36
CA SER A 174 -14.78 -12.67 -32.21
C SER A 174 -16.17 -12.16 -31.79
N PRO A 175 -17.15 -13.06 -31.53
CA PRO A 175 -18.51 -12.68 -31.14
C PRO A 175 -18.57 -11.85 -29.85
N VAL A 176 -17.51 -11.88 -29.02
CA VAL A 176 -17.39 -11.07 -27.80
C VAL A 176 -17.23 -9.57 -28.12
N LEU A 177 -16.64 -9.22 -29.26
CA LEU A 177 -16.51 -7.82 -29.71
C LEU A 177 -17.84 -7.22 -30.17
N GLN A 178 -18.80 -8.04 -30.60
CA GLN A 178 -20.11 -7.56 -31.05
C GLN A 178 -21.03 -7.18 -29.88
N THR A 179 -20.87 -7.80 -28.71
CA THR A 179 -21.71 -7.51 -27.53
C THR A 179 -21.34 -6.17 -26.88
N CYS A 180 -20.09 -5.73 -26.99
CA CYS A 180 -19.63 -4.44 -26.42
C CYS A 180 -19.97 -3.22 -27.28
N LEU A 181 -20.14 -3.36 -28.60
CA LEU A 181 -20.55 -2.25 -29.47
C LEU A 181 -22.06 -1.94 -29.41
N ARG A 182 -22.81 -2.69 -28.59
CA ARG A 182 -24.27 -2.58 -28.46
C ARG A 182 -24.72 -2.04 -27.09
N ARG A 183 -23.80 -1.60 -26.24
CA ARG A 183 -24.08 -0.96 -24.94
C ARG A 183 -23.37 0.38 -24.81
#